data_AF-A0A450T4T9-F1
#
_entry.id   AF-A0A450T4T9-F1
#
_cell.length_a   1.000
_cell.length_b   1.000
_cell.length_c   1.000
_cell.angle_alpha   90.00
_cell.angle_beta   90.00
_cell.angle_gamma   90.00
#
_symmetry.space_group_name_H-M   'P 1'
#
loop_
_entity.id
_entity.type
_entity.pdbx_description
1 polymer ?
#
loop_
_entity_poly.entity_id
_entity_poly.type
_entity_poly.pdbx_seq_one_letter_code
_entity_poly.pdbx_strand_id
1 'polypeptide(L)'
;MYSDRSETSADSRILDGFTIADLDIHSFHKYRNRFTSFRPDHPWLEGDDQGLLTRLGGWRQGRADEGAGLTVAGLLMFGREETLREGLPSVPCGLS
;
A
#
# COMPACT_ATOMS: atom_id res chain seq x y z
N MET A 1 0.48 -30.11 5.16
CA MET A 1 0.82 -29.51 6.48
C MET A 1 1.76 -28.36 6.22
N TYR A 2 1.42 -27.17 6.75
CA TYR A 2 2.21 -25.94 6.84
C TYR A 2 2.79 -25.34 5.55
N SER A 3 1.99 -24.51 4.86
CA SER A 3 2.56 -23.43 4.05
C SER A 3 3.31 -22.52 5.00
N ASP A 4 4.63 -22.47 4.83
CA ASP A 4 5.52 -21.45 5.35
C ASP A 4 4.89 -20.07 5.05
N ARG A 5 4.13 -19.54 6.01
CA ARG A 5 3.82 -18.12 6.08
C ARG A 5 5.11 -17.49 6.54
N SER A 6 6.03 -17.30 5.60
CA SER A 6 7.25 -16.54 5.80
C SER A 6 6.89 -15.29 6.60
N GLU A 7 7.36 -15.22 7.85
CA GLU A 7 6.98 -14.24 8.88
C GLU A 7 7.45 -12.80 8.57
N THR A 8 7.88 -12.56 7.33
CA THR A 8 7.99 -11.23 6.73
C THR A 8 6.88 -11.11 5.70
N SER A 9 5.77 -10.45 6.07
CA SER A 9 4.60 -10.24 5.20
C SER A 9 5.08 -9.84 3.81
N ALA A 10 4.76 -10.68 2.81
CA ALA A 10 5.07 -10.43 1.40
C ALA A 10 4.54 -9.06 0.96
N ASP A 11 3.48 -8.60 1.62
CA ASP A 11 2.83 -7.31 1.43
C ASP A 11 3.69 -6.12 1.90
N SER A 12 4.62 -6.33 2.84
CA SER A 12 5.51 -5.28 3.38
C SER A 12 6.79 -5.07 2.56
N ARG A 13 6.90 -5.76 1.42
CA ARG A 13 8.01 -5.63 0.47
C ARG A 13 7.87 -4.31 -0.30
N ILE A 14 8.96 -3.53 -0.35
CA ILE A 14 9.06 -2.34 -1.18
C ILE A 14 9.16 -2.76 -2.66
N LEU A 15 8.38 -2.11 -3.50
CA LEU A 15 8.37 -2.26 -4.94
C LEU A 15 9.31 -1.23 -5.58
N ASP A 16 10.37 -1.71 -6.22
CA ASP A 16 11.32 -0.86 -6.93
C ASP A 16 10.67 -0.23 -8.16
N GLY A 17 10.85 1.07 -8.35
CA GLY A 17 10.25 1.83 -9.46
C GLY A 17 8.80 2.27 -9.25
N PHE A 18 8.13 1.83 -8.17
CA PHE A 18 6.76 2.24 -7.87
C PHE A 18 6.72 3.36 -6.83
N THR A 19 5.90 4.38 -7.12
CA THR A 19 5.79 5.59 -6.32
C THR A 19 4.33 5.88 -5.96
N ILE A 20 4.10 6.95 -5.18
CA ILE A 20 2.73 7.42 -4.89
C ILE A 20 2.01 7.84 -6.18
N ALA A 21 2.73 8.21 -7.25
CA ALA A 21 2.12 8.55 -8.54
C ALA A 21 1.44 7.33 -9.21
N ASP A 22 1.85 6.12 -8.82
CA ASP A 22 1.28 4.88 -9.34
C ASP A 22 -0.02 4.48 -8.62
N LEU A 23 -0.27 5.07 -7.46
CA LEU A 23 -1.51 4.89 -6.71
C LEU A 23 -2.64 5.78 -7.25
N ASP A 24 -3.87 5.29 -7.11
CA ASP A 24 -5.06 6.10 -7.28
C ASP A 24 -5.29 6.98 -6.04
N ILE A 25 -4.71 8.18 -6.07
CA ILE A 25 -4.82 9.16 -4.97
C ILE A 25 -6.29 9.53 -4.68
N HIS A 26 -7.16 9.48 -5.69
CA HIS A 26 -8.59 9.73 -5.52
C HIS A 26 -9.26 8.69 -4.62
N SER A 27 -8.97 7.40 -4.81
CA SER A 27 -9.45 6.31 -3.96
C SER A 27 -8.86 6.41 -2.56
N PHE A 28 -7.59 6.79 -2.45
CA PHE A 28 -6.94 7.02 -1.16
C PHE A 28 -7.60 8.17 -0.37
N HIS A 29 -7.86 9.31 -1.00
CA HIS A 29 -8.54 10.44 -0.35
C HIS A 29 -9.98 10.10 0.04
N LYS A 30 -10.70 9.33 -0.78
CA LYS A 30 -12.03 8.81 -0.42
C LYS A 30 -11.95 7.91 0.83
N TYR A 31 -10.94 7.03 0.90
CA TYR A 31 -10.70 6.20 2.07
C TYR A 31 -10.39 7.06 3.30
N ARG A 32 -9.51 8.06 3.18
CA ARG A 32 -9.17 9.00 4.26
C ARG A 32 -10.42 9.72 4.77
N ASN A 33 -11.25 10.26 3.88
CA ASN A 33 -12.48 10.96 4.26
C ASN A 33 -13.52 10.04 4.93
N ARG A 34 -13.58 8.78 4.51
CA ARG A 34 -14.38 7.78 5.21
C ARG A 34 -13.80 7.51 6.59
N PHE A 35 -12.49 7.33 6.69
CA PHE A 35 -11.77 7.06 7.94
C PHE A 35 -11.92 8.21 8.95
N THR A 36 -11.85 9.47 8.52
CA THR A 36 -12.14 10.65 9.36
C THR A 36 -13.56 10.62 9.92
N SER A 37 -14.53 10.18 9.12
CA SER A 37 -15.92 10.06 9.57
C SER A 37 -16.10 8.94 10.62
N PHE A 38 -15.31 7.87 10.55
CA PHE A 38 -15.36 6.78 11.52
C PHE A 38 -14.56 7.05 12.80
N ARG A 39 -13.38 7.67 12.66
CA ARG A 39 -12.46 7.95 13.78
C ARG A 39 -11.78 9.30 13.60
N PRO A 40 -12.49 10.41 13.88
CA PRO A 40 -11.98 11.76 13.64
C PRO A 40 -10.76 12.12 14.50
N ASP A 41 -10.63 11.51 15.68
CA ASP A 41 -9.56 11.79 16.65
C ASP A 41 -8.38 10.79 16.53
N HIS A 42 -8.30 10.03 15.44
CA HIS A 42 -7.23 9.04 15.32
C HIS A 42 -5.91 9.70 14.91
N PRO A 43 -4.78 9.38 15.55
CA PRO A 43 -3.47 9.97 15.25
C PRO A 43 -2.98 9.70 13.82
N TRP A 44 -3.66 8.81 13.08
CA TRP A 44 -3.38 8.52 11.67
C TRP A 44 -3.83 9.66 10.74
N LEU A 45 -4.74 10.52 11.19
CA LEU A 45 -5.29 11.64 10.43
C LEU A 45 -4.43 12.89 10.51
N GLU A 46 -3.60 13.00 11.55
CA GLU A 46 -2.67 14.12 11.77
C GLU A 46 -1.47 14.09 10.81
N GLY A 47 -1.28 13.02 10.04
CA GLY A 47 -0.21 12.89 9.06
C GLY A 47 -0.61 13.28 7.64
N ASP A 48 0.39 13.51 6.79
CA ASP A 48 0.23 13.58 5.34
C ASP A 48 -0.18 12.23 4.73
N ASP A 49 -0.56 12.24 3.46
CA ASP A 49 -0.99 11.05 2.73
C ASP A 49 0.04 9.91 2.79
N GLN A 50 1.32 10.24 2.67
CA GLN A 50 2.42 9.29 2.85
C GLN A 50 2.50 8.73 4.28
N GLY A 51 2.22 9.56 5.30
CA GLY A 51 2.20 9.12 6.70
C GLY A 51 1.07 8.14 6.96
N LEU A 52 -0.12 8.40 6.43
CA LEU A 52 -1.25 7.48 6.49
C LEU A 52 -0.96 6.18 5.72
N LEU A 53 -0.40 6.26 4.50
CA LEU A 53 0.07 5.09 3.75
C LEU A 53 1.10 4.28 4.54
N THR A 54 2.04 4.94 5.22
CA THR A 54 3.05 4.27 6.05
C THR A 54 2.40 3.49 7.18
N ARG A 55 1.38 4.06 7.84
CA ARG A 55 0.64 3.39 8.91
C ARG A 55 -0.25 2.26 8.42
N LEU A 56 -0.77 2.36 7.21
CA LEU A 56 -1.49 1.28 6.52
C LEU A 56 -0.55 0.16 6.03
N GLY A 57 0.77 0.36 6.12
CA GLY A 57 1.77 -0.55 5.58
C GLY A 57 1.95 -0.42 4.07
N GLY A 58 1.31 0.57 3.43
CA GLY A 58 1.36 0.85 1.99
C GLY A 58 2.58 1.64 1.53
N TRP A 59 3.28 2.28 2.47
CA TRP A 59 4.55 2.96 2.21
C TRP A 59 5.56 2.53 3.25
N ARG A 60 6.81 2.30 2.84
CA ARG A 60 7.87 1.93 3.77
C ARG A 60 9.10 2.77 3.48
N GLN A 61 9.63 3.35 4.55
CA GLN A 61 10.91 4.04 4.53
C GLN A 61 11.98 3.11 5.08
N GLY A 62 12.95 2.78 4.24
CA GLY A 62 14.15 2.03 4.57
C GLY A 62 14.92 2.70 5.71
N ARG A 63 15.45 1.89 6.63
CA ARG A 63 16.33 2.40 7.67
C ARG A 63 17.73 2.48 7.07
N ALA A 64 18.17 3.70 6.77
CA ALA A 64 19.49 4.09 6.29
C ALA A 64 19.83 3.91 4.79
N ASP A 65 19.53 2.78 4.14
CA ASP A 65 19.99 2.54 2.74
C ASP A 65 18.96 1.90 1.80
N GLU A 66 17.87 1.33 2.33
CA GLU A 66 16.87 0.59 1.52
C GLU A 66 15.92 1.49 0.70
N GLY A 67 16.14 2.81 0.67
CA GLY A 67 15.27 3.78 -0.01
C GLY A 67 13.89 3.92 0.65
N ALA A 68 13.06 4.82 0.14
CA ALA A 68 11.65 4.92 0.52
C ALA A 68 10.80 4.61 -0.70
N GLY A 69 9.78 3.76 -0.54
CA GLY A 69 8.98 3.34 -1.67
C GLY A 69 7.65 2.73 -1.29
N LEU A 70 6.84 2.52 -2.33
CA LEU A 70 5.54 1.88 -2.21
C LEU A 70 5.73 0.41 -1.87
N THR A 71 4.86 -0.14 -1.03
CA THR A 71 4.86 -1.57 -0.75
C THR A 71 3.83 -2.31 -1.60
N VAL A 72 3.97 -3.64 -1.66
CA VAL A 72 2.96 -4.53 -2.26
C VAL A 72 1.58 -4.30 -1.63
N ALA A 73 1.49 -4.09 -0.32
CA ALA A 73 0.23 -3.76 0.36
C ALA A 73 -0.39 -2.46 -0.18
N GLY A 74 0.43 -1.41 -0.36
CA GLY A 74 -0.04 -0.12 -0.87
C GLY A 74 -0.58 -0.23 -2.28
N LEU A 75 0.13 -0.99 -3.12
CA LEU A 75 -0.29 -1.28 -4.47
C LEU A 75 -1.56 -2.14 -4.52
N LEU A 76 -1.72 -3.10 -3.62
CA LEU A 76 -2.95 -3.90 -3.53
C LEU A 76 -4.15 -3.08 -3.06
N MET A 77 -3.93 -2.12 -2.15
CA MET A 77 -5.01 -1.33 -1.55
C MET A 77 -5.46 -0.17 -2.43
N PHE A 78 -4.52 0.51 -3.09
CA PHE A 78 -4.77 1.75 -3.82
C PHE A 78 -4.13 1.78 -5.21
N GLY A 79 -3.54 0.67 -5.67
CA GLY A 79 -2.97 0.58 -7.02
C GLY A 79 -4.04 0.69 -8.08
N ARG A 80 -3.64 1.24 -9.23
CA ARG A 80 -4.46 1.24 -10.45
C ARG A 80 -4.38 -0.13 -11.12
N GLU A 81 -5.37 -0.46 -11.94
CA GLU A 81 -5.41 -1.76 -12.66
C GLU A 81 -4.13 -1.98 -13.49
N GLU A 82 -3.62 -0.94 -14.15
CA GLU A 82 -2.36 -0.97 -14.90
C GLU A 82 -1.18 -1.37 -14.00
N THR A 83 -1.03 -0.67 -12.88
CA THR A 83 0.07 -0.83 -11.94
C THR A 83 0.01 -2.15 -11.19
N LEU A 84 -1.20 -2.63 -10.85
CA LEU A 84 -1.43 -3.94 -10.27
C LEU A 84 -0.97 -5.05 -11.21
N ARG A 85 -1.23 -4.94 -12.52
CA ARG A 85 -0.76 -5.91 -13.51
C ARG A 85 0.76 -5.91 -13.66
N GLU A 86 1.38 -4.74 -13.56
CA GLU A 86 2.83 -4.59 -13.63
C GLU A 86 3.56 -5.10 -12.37
N GLY A 87 3.06 -4.74 -11.19
CA GLY A 87 3.68 -5.11 -9.91
C GLY A 87 3.32 -6.51 -9.42
N LEU A 88 2.17 -7.06 -9.85
CA LEU A 88 1.66 -8.37 -9.45
C LEU A 88 1.18 -9.18 -10.66
N PRO A 89 2.09 -9.66 -11.52
CA PRO A 89 1.72 -10.44 -12.70
C PRO A 89 1.08 -11.80 -12.37
N SER A 90 1.14 -12.23 -11.11
CA SER A 90 0.62 -13.52 -10.64
C SER A 90 -0.78 -13.49 -10.05
N VAL A 91 -1.48 -12.34 -9.99
CA VAL A 91 -2.92 -12.37 -9.65
C VAL A 91 -3.68 -12.88 -10.86
N PRO A 92 -4.27 -14.10 -10.83
CA PRO A 92 -5.01 -14.62 -11.97
C PRO A 92 -6.25 -13.74 -12.15
N CYS A 93 -6.22 -12.92 -13.20
CA CYS A 93 -7.41 -12.31 -13.77
C CYS A 93 -8.26 -13.44 -14.36
N GLY A 94 -9.13 -14.03 -13.55
CA GLY A 94 -9.81 -15.28 -13.91
C GLY A 94 -10.88 -15.71 -12.92
N LEU A 95 -11.81 -14.81 -12.60
CA LEU A 95 -13.17 -15.22 -12.23
C LEU A 95 -14.08 -14.73 -13.36
N SER A 96 -14.09 -15.52 -14.43
CA SER A 96 -15.20 -15.54 -15.38
C SER A 96 -16.26 -16.53 -14.91
#